data_AF-A0A944KX63-F1
#
_entry.id   AF-A0A944KX63-F1
#
_cell.length_a   1.000
_cell.length_b   1.000
_cell.length_c   1.000
_cell.angle_alpha   90.00
_cell.angle_beta   90.00
_cell.angle_gamma   90.00
#
_symmetry.space_group_name_H-M   'P 1'
#
loop_
_entity.id
_entity.type
_entity.pdbx_description
1 polymer ?
#
loop_
_entity_poly.entity_id
_entity_poly.type
_entity_poly.pdbx_seq_one_letter_code
_entity_poly.pdbx_strand_id
1 'polypeptide(L)' 'MVFKLIESAQDRWRAVNAPHLVALVRARAHFERGHLVERPEGAVAA' A
#
# COMPACT_ATOMS: atom_id res chain seq x y z
N MET A 1 4.77 -27.95 9.99
CA MET A 1 4.46 -26.55 10.34
C MET A 1 5.23 -25.52 9.49
N VAL A 2 5.75 -25.88 8.31
CA VAL A 2 6.41 -24.93 7.38
C VAL A 2 5.44 -24.39 6.32
N PHE A 3 4.54 -25.24 5.81
CA PHE A 3 3.56 -24.88 4.79
C PHE A 3 2.68 -23.68 5.17
N LYS A 4 2.11 -23.70 6.39
CA LYS A 4 1.29 -22.58 6.90
C LYS A 4 2.06 -21.27 7.06
N LEU A 5 3.36 -21.34 7.37
CA LEU A 5 4.22 -20.16 7.47
C LEU A 5 4.48 -19.55 6.08
N ILE A 6 4.69 -20.41 5.08
CA ILE A 6 4.86 -19.98 3.68
C ILE A 6 3.57 -19.38 3.14
N GLU A 7 2.41 -20.02 3.35
CA GLU A 7 1.11 -19.45 2.94
C GLU A 7 0.84 -18.10 3.60
N SER A 8 1.02 -18.00 4.93
CA SER A 8 0.85 -16.73 5.65
C SER A 8 1.80 -15.64 5.17
N ALA A 9 3.03 -15.99 4.80
CA ALA A 9 3.99 -15.05 4.23
C ALA A 9 3.59 -14.63 2.81
N GLN A 10 3.09 -15.58 2.01
CA GLN A 10 2.65 -15.34 0.64
C GLN A 10 1.41 -14.45 0.57
N ASP A 11 0.44 -14.65 1.46
CA ASP A 11 -0.76 -13.80 1.57
C ASP A 11 -0.38 -12.37 1.95
N ARG A 12 0.52 -12.20 2.93
CA ARG A 12 1.04 -10.88 3.31
C ARG A 12 1.81 -10.22 2.18
N TRP A 13 2.64 -10.96 1.45
CA TRP A 13 3.40 -10.44 0.31
C TRP A 13 2.49 -10.05 -0.86
N ARG A 14 1.40 -10.78 -1.07
CA ARG A 14 0.37 -10.45 -2.08
C ARG A 14 -0.44 -9.22 -1.70
N ALA A 15 -0.77 -9.04 -0.43
CA ALA A 15 -1.41 -7.82 0.05
C ALA A 15 -0.54 -6.58 -0.22
N VAL A 16 0.78 -6.68 0.00
CA VAL A 16 1.73 -5.58 -0.28
C VAL A 16 1.92 -5.34 -1.78
N ASN A 17 1.97 -6.40 -2.59
CA ASN A 17 2.19 -6.31 -4.05
C ASN A 17 0.90 -6.40 -4.87
N ALA A 18 -0.23 -6.01 -4.29
CA ALA A 18 -1.49 -6.04 -5.00
C ALA A 18 -1.45 -5.08 -6.20
N PRO A 19 -1.93 -5.48 -7.40
CA PRO A 19 -1.79 -4.66 -8.61
C PRO A 19 -2.32 -3.22 -8.47
N HIS A 20 -3.38 -3.03 -7.68
CA HIS A 20 -3.96 -1.71 -7.41
C HIS A 20 -3.03 -0.82 -6.55
N LEU A 21 -2.30 -1.37 -5.58
CA LEU A 21 -1.31 -0.62 -4.80
C LEU A 21 -0.08 -0.28 -5.64
N VAL A 22 0.35 -1.20 -6.52
CA VAL A 22 1.49 -0.96 -7.43
C VAL A 22 1.22 0.23 -8.36
N ALA A 23 -0.02 0.41 -8.81
CA ALA A 23 -0.41 1.58 -9.60
C ALA A 23 -0.23 2.89 -8.82
N LEU A 24 -0.61 2.92 -7.55
CA LEU A 24 -0.46 4.09 -6.67
C LEU A 24 1.02 4.41 -6.38
N VAL A 25 1.86 3.39 -6.16
CA VAL A 25 3.30 3.57 -5.98
C VAL A 25 3.94 4.13 -7.26
N ARG A 26 3.55 3.62 -8.43
CA ARG A 26 4.01 4.17 -9.73
C ARG A 26 3.56 5.62 -9.92
N ALA A 27 2.38 5.97 -9.44
CA ALA A 27 1.88 7.35 -9.44
C ALA A 27 2.50 8.24 -8.35
N ARG A 28 3.45 7.70 -7.55
CA ARG A 28 4.15 8.40 -6.47
C ARG A 28 3.21 8.91 -5.36
N ALA A 29 2.13 8.18 -5.09
CA ALA A 29 1.20 8.49 -4.01
C ALA A 29 1.88 8.39 -2.63
N HIS A 30 1.44 9.21 -1.68
CA HIS A 30 2.00 9.22 -0.32
C HIS A 30 1.35 8.13 0.53
N PHE A 31 2.16 7.36 1.26
CA PHE A 31 1.69 6.32 2.16
C PHE A 31 2.28 6.54 3.56
N GLU A 32 1.44 6.45 4.59
CA GLU A 32 1.88 6.41 5.98
C GLU A 32 1.41 5.13 6.66
N ARG A 33 2.36 4.36 7.21
CA ARG A 33 2.08 3.06 7.89
C ARG A 33 1.25 2.09 7.04
N GLY A 34 1.40 2.14 5.71
CA GLY A 34 0.65 1.31 4.77
C GLY A 34 -0.72 1.84 4.37
N HIS A 35 -1.13 3.01 4.88
CA HIS A 35 -2.36 3.70 4.48
C HIS A 35 -2.05 4.77 3.43
N LEU A 36 -2.86 4.82 2.37
CA LEU A 36 -2.81 5.89 1.39
C LEU A 36 -3.22 7.20 2.06
N VAL A 37 -2.36 8.22 1.96
CA VAL A 37 -2.64 9.57 2.45
C VAL A 37 -3.05 10.42 1.26
N GLU A 38 -4.34 10.75 1.18
CA GLU A 38 -4.84 11.73 0.23
C GLU A 38 -4.40 13.12 0.65
N ARG A 39 -3.90 13.93 -0.30
CA ARG A 39 -3.66 15.36 -0.05
C ARG A 39 -5.02 16.05 0.01
N PRO A 40 -5.31 16.88 1.03
CA PRO A 40 -6.47 17.76 0.96
C PRO A 40 -6.24 18.77 -0.18
N GLU A 41 -7.00 18.63 -1.27
CA GLU A 41 -7.01 19.50 -2.45
C GLU A 41 -7.58 20.91 -2.14
N GLY A 42 -7.20 21.55 -1.03
CA GLY A 42 -7.89 22.76 -0.58
C GLY A 42 -7.25 23.58 0.53
N ALA A 43 -5.95 23.48 0.78
CA ALA A 43 -5.25 24.43 1.66
C ALA A 43 -4.37 25.37 0.83
N VAL A 44 -5.02 26.20 -0.01
CA VAL A 44 -4.39 27.44 -0.47
C VAL A 44 -4.51 28.41 0.70
N ALA A 45 -3.43 28.55 1.47
CA ALA A 45 -3.34 29.59 2.50
C ALA A 45 -3.26 30.95 1.79
N ALA A 46 -4.22 31.82 2.11
CA ALA A 46 -4.25 33.23 1.72
C ALA A 46 -3.17 34.04 2.45
#